data_AF-A0A526YN70-F1
#
_entry.id   AF-A0A526YN70-F1
#
_cell.length_a   1.000
_cell.length_b   1.000
_cell.length_c   1.000
_cell.angle_alpha   90.00
_cell.angle_beta   90.00
_cell.angle_gamma   90.00
#
_symmetry.space_group_name_H-M   'P 1'
#
loop_
_entity.id
_entity.type
_entity.pdbx_description
1 polymer ?
#
loop_
_entity_poly.entity_id
_entity_poly.type
_entity_poly.pdbx_seq_one_letter_code
_entity_poly.pdbx_strand_id
1 'polypeptide(L)'
;GNAYGEAFVQDPFARFMKVLALIGSAVTLVMSMRFAKAEHFDKFEYPVLILLCTLGMMLMISANGMIGLYLGLELQSLAIYV
;
A
#
# COMPACT_ATOMS: atom_id res chain seq x y z
N GLY A 1 -7.96 13.27 13.34
CA GLY A 1 -9.35 13.51 12.92
C GLY A 1 -9.99 12.16 12.66
N ASN A 2 -11.04 11.82 13.41
CA ASN A 2 -11.54 10.43 13.48
C ASN A 2 -12.78 10.26 12.60
N ALA A 3 -12.87 9.14 11.90
CA ALA A 3 -14.03 8.74 11.09
C ALA A 3 -14.44 7.31 11.46
N TYR A 4 -15.69 6.93 11.14
CA TYR A 4 -16.24 5.59 11.38
C TYR A 4 -16.19 5.13 12.86
N GLY A 5 -16.64 5.97 13.80
CA GLY A 5 -16.72 5.57 15.21
C GLY A 5 -15.37 5.18 15.80
N GLU A 6 -14.37 6.05 15.60
CA GLU A 6 -12.97 5.86 15.98
C GLU A 6 -12.18 4.79 15.22
N ALA A 7 -12.82 3.95 14.39
CA ALA A 7 -12.12 2.88 13.66
C ALA A 7 -11.06 3.38 12.66
N PHE A 8 -11.22 4.62 12.16
CA PHE A 8 -10.29 5.24 11.23
C PHE A 8 -9.76 6.57 11.77
N VAL A 9 -8.44 6.64 11.96
CA VAL A 9 -7.76 7.80 12.53
C VAL A 9 -6.91 8.48 11.46
N GLN A 10 -7.13 9.78 11.27
CA GLN A 10 -6.30 10.65 10.42
C GLN A 10 -5.62 11.72 11.26
N ASP A 11 -4.46 11.35 11.82
CA ASP A 11 -3.61 12.26 12.58
C ASP A 11 -2.36 12.66 11.78
N PRO A 12 -1.61 13.70 12.20
CA PRO A 12 -0.40 14.13 11.51
C PRO A 12 0.62 13.00 11.29
N PHE A 13 0.73 12.08 12.25
CA PHE A 13 1.57 10.89 12.13
C PHE A 13 1.10 9.94 11.03
N ALA A 14 -0.20 9.61 10.99
CA ALA A 14 -0.78 8.78 9.94
C ALA A 14 -0.58 9.42 8.55
N ARG A 15 -0.69 10.74 8.46
CA ARG A 15 -0.44 11.48 7.22
C ARG A 15 1.03 11.36 6.78
N PHE A 16 1.97 11.52 7.70
CA PHE A 16 3.40 11.33 7.43
C PHE A 16 3.70 9.90 6.94
N MET A 17 3.18 8.89 7.63
CA MET A 17 3.36 7.48 7.27
C MET A 17 2.79 7.16 5.88
N LYS A 18 1.61 7.70 5.53
CA LYS A 18 1.03 7.54 4.19
C LYS A 18 1.90 8.15 3.09
N VAL A 19 2.45 9.33 3.33
CA VAL A 19 3.36 9.98 2.37
C VAL A 19 4.61 9.12 2.18
N LEU A 20 5.17 8.58 3.27
CA LEU A 20 6.32 7.68 3.20
C LEU A 20 6.00 6.41 2.40
N ALA A 21 4.83 5.80 2.62
CA ALA A 21 4.39 4.62 1.86
C ALA A 21 4.20 4.93 0.36
N LEU A 22 3.63 6.09 0.01
CA LEU A 22 3.47 6.53 -1.38
C LEU A 22 4.81 6.83 -2.07
N ILE A 23 5.76 7.43 -1.36
CA ILE A 23 7.12 7.64 -1.89
C ILE A 23 7.79 6.28 -2.13
N GLY A 24 7.70 5.36 -1.17
CA GLY A 24 8.24 4.02 -1.30
C GLY A 24 7.68 3.29 -2.52
N SER A 25 6.36 3.32 -2.72
CA SER A 25 5.73 2.65 -3.87
C SER A 25 6.04 3.31 -5.21
N ALA A 26 6.15 4.64 -5.26
CA ALA A 26 6.59 5.35 -6.45
C ALA A 26 8.01 4.93 -6.85
N VAL A 27 8.94 4.83 -5.88
CA VAL A 27 10.30 4.34 -6.13
C VAL A 27 10.28 2.89 -6.61
N THR A 28 9.50 2.01 -5.97
CA THR A 28 9.37 0.61 -6.40
C THR A 28 8.83 0.49 -7.83
N LEU A 29 7.82 1.29 -8.20
CA LEU A 29 7.30 1.32 -9.57
C LEU A 29 8.34 1.80 -10.57
N VAL A 30 9.08 2.86 -10.26
CA VAL A 30 10.15 3.37 -11.15
C VAL A 30 11.26 2.33 -11.34
N MET A 31 11.68 1.66 -10.26
CA MET A 31 12.67 0.58 -10.36
C MET A 31 12.13 -0.62 -11.14
N SER A 32 10.87 -1.01 -10.88
CA SER A 32 10.20 -2.12 -11.56
C SER A 32 10.02 -1.86 -13.05
N MET A 33 9.64 -0.64 -13.48
CA MET A 33 9.56 -0.29 -14.90
C MET A 33 10.89 -0.45 -15.63
N ARG A 34 12.00 -0.07 -14.98
CA ARG A 34 13.34 -0.22 -15.57
C ARG A 34 13.73 -1.68 -15.69
N PHE A 35 13.34 -2.51 -14.72
CA PHE A 35 13.57 -3.95 -14.71
C PHE A 35 12.70 -4.67 -15.75
N ALA A 36 11.40 -4.39 -15.79
CA ALA A 36 10.45 -4.98 -16.75
C ALA A 36 10.85 -4.73 -18.21
N LYS A 37 11.35 -3.52 -18.50
CA LYS A 37 11.86 -3.16 -19.83
C LYS A 37 13.18 -3.87 -20.19
N ALA A 38 14.00 -4.21 -19.20
CA ALA A 38 15.25 -4.95 -19.39
C ALA A 38 14.99 -6.45 -19.61
N GLU A 39 14.01 -7.02 -18.91
CA GLU A 39 13.68 -8.45 -18.97
C GLU A 39 12.65 -8.82 -20.07
N HIS A 40 12.19 -7.86 -20.88
CA HIS A 40 11.13 -8.05 -21.90
C HIS A 40 9.84 -8.69 -21.35
N PHE A 41 9.54 -8.45 -20.07
CA PHE A 41 8.32 -8.92 -19.41
C PHE A 41 7.34 -7.75 -19.27
N ASP A 42 6.54 -7.49 -20.31
CA ASP A 42 5.42 -6.52 -20.29
C ASP A 42 4.22 -7.09 -19.52
N LYS A 43 4.42 -7.50 -18.26
CA LYS A 43 3.33 -7.91 -17.37
C LYS A 43 2.77 -6.69 -16.65
N PHE A 44 1.66 -6.20 -17.18
CA PHE A 44 0.81 -5.15 -16.61
C PHE A 44 0.26 -5.50 -15.21
N GLU A 45 0.36 -6.76 -14.79
CA GLU A 45 -0.06 -7.23 -13.46
C GLU A 45 0.84 -6.67 -12.33
N TYR A 46 2.14 -6.50 -12.57
CA TYR A 46 3.09 -6.12 -11.51
C TYR A 46 2.85 -4.71 -10.94
N PRO A 47 2.62 -3.66 -11.77
CA PRO A 47 2.23 -2.36 -11.26
C PRO A 47 0.89 -2.38 -10.51
N VAL A 48 -0.07 -3.20 -10.95
CA VAL A 48 -1.39 -3.32 -10.31
C VAL A 48 -1.27 -3.95 -8.93
N LEU A 49 -0.45 -4.99 -8.77
CA LEU A 49 -0.17 -5.62 -7.47
C LEU A 49 0.52 -4.64 -6.51
N ILE A 50 1.47 -3.82 -6.99
CA ILE A 50 2.07 -2.77 -6.16
C ILE A 50 1.01 -1.77 -5.70
N LEU A 51 0.11 -1.32 -6.58
CA LEU A 51 -0.97 -0.41 -6.22
C LEU A 51 -1.91 -1.04 -5.18
N LEU A 52 -2.28 -2.31 -5.33
CA LEU A 52 -3.09 -3.03 -4.34
C LEU A 52 -2.37 -3.10 -2.98
N CYS A 53 -1.09 -3.47 -2.96
CA CYS A 53 -0.28 -3.50 -1.75
C CYS A 53 -0.25 -2.13 -1.04
N THR A 54 -0.11 -1.04 -1.81
CA THR A 54 -0.14 0.32 -1.24
C THR A 54 -1.48 0.71 -0.64
N LEU A 55 -2.57 0.25 -1.24
CA LEU A 55 -3.92 0.46 -0.70
C LEU A 55 -4.05 -0.24 0.67
N GLY A 56 -3.54 -1.47 0.78
CA GLY A 56 -3.49 -2.23 2.05
C GLY A 56 -2.69 -1.49 3.12
N MET A 57 -1.50 -0.99 2.77
CA MET A 57 -0.68 -0.17 3.68
C MET A 57 -1.39 1.11 4.12
N MET A 58 -2.11 1.80 3.23
CA MET A 58 -2.86 3.01 3.59
C MET A 58 -4.02 2.75 4.55
N LEU A 59 -4.70 1.61 4.39
CA LEU A 59 -5.73 1.14 5.32
C LEU A 59 -5.13 0.82 6.69
N MET A 60 -4.03 0.07 6.71
CA MET A 60 -3.33 -0.31 7.94
C MET A 60 -2.85 0.91 8.74
N ILE A 61 -2.22 1.89 8.08
CA ILE A 61 -1.71 3.12 8.73
C ILE A 61 -2.83 3.92 9.42
N SER A 62 -4.06 3.81 8.94
CA SER A 62 -5.20 4.57 9.46
C SER A 62 -6.08 3.76 10.42
N ALA A 63 -5.78 2.47 10.60
CA ALA A 63 -6.60 1.58 11.41
C ALA A 63 -6.38 1.84 12.90
N ASN A 64 -7.48 2.02 13.63
CA ASN A 64 -7.48 2.15 15.10
C ASN A 64 -7.95 0.85 15.81
N GLY A 65 -8.30 -0.18 15.04
CA GLY A 65 -8.76 -1.46 15.56
C GLY A 65 -7.98 -2.62 14.97
N MET A 66 -7.88 -3.72 15.72
CA MET A 66 -7.25 -4.97 15.29
C MET A 66 -7.84 -5.51 13.98
N ILE A 67 -9.15 -5.35 13.78
CA ILE A 67 -9.83 -5.78 12.56
C ILE A 67 -9.34 -4.98 11.34
N GLY A 68 -9.26 -3.66 11.45
CA GLY A 68 -8.77 -2.80 10.35
C GLY A 68 -7.30 -3.07 10.03
N LEU A 69 -6.49 -3.34 11.06
CA LEU A 69 -5.09 -3.72 10.89
C LEU A 69 -4.94 -5.07 10.19
N TYR A 70 -5.69 -6.09 10.62
CA TYR A 70 -5.73 -7.41 10.00
C TYR A 70 -6.14 -7.35 8.52
N LEU A 71 -7.20 -6.60 8.22
CA LEU A 71 -7.71 -6.46 6.86
C LEU A 71 -6.70 -5.76 5.93
N GLY A 72 -5.98 -4.76 6.46
CA GLY A 72 -4.86 -4.13 5.74
C GLY A 72 -3.73 -5.10 5.45
N LEU A 73 -3.38 -5.96 6.42
CA LEU A 73 -2.34 -6.98 6.28
C LEU A 73 -2.71 -8.05 5.24
N GLU A 74 -3.94 -8.55 5.26
CA GLU A 74 -4.42 -9.53 4.27
C GLU A 74 -4.43 -8.95 2.86
N LEU A 75 -4.81 -7.67 2.71
CA LEU A 75 -4.84 -7.04 1.39
C LEU A 75 -3.43 -6.86 0.80
N GLN A 76 -2.44 -6.50 1.62
CA GLN A 76 -1.05 -6.44 1.15
C GLN A 76 -0.43 -7.82 0.96
N SER A 77 -0.77 -8.82 1.78
CA SER A 77 -0.18 -10.17 1.69
C SER A 77 -0.62 -10.85 0.40
N LEU A 78 -1.90 -10.76 0.04
CA LEU A 78 -2.43 -11.31 -1.22
C LEU A 78 -1.80 -10.64 -2.43
N ALA A 79 -1.57 -9.32 -2.39
CA ALA A 79 -0.93 -8.59 -3.48
C ALA A 79 0.56 -8.95 -3.64
N ILE A 80 1.25 -9.34 -2.57
CA ILE A 80 2.66 -9.76 -2.60
C ILE A 80 2.79 -11.25 -2.99
N TYR A 81 1.79 -12.06 -2.67
CA TYR A 81 1.82 -13.50 -2.89
C TYR A 81 1.65 -13.91 -4.36
N VAL A 82 0.89 -13.15 -5.14
CA VAL A 82 0.63 -13.38 -6.57
C VAL A 82 1.84 -12.99 -7.41
#